data_AF-A0A8J7YLZ5-F1
#
_entry.id   AF-A0A8J7YLZ5-F1
#
_cell.length_a   1.000
_cell.length_b   1.000
_cell.length_c   1.000
_cell.angle_alpha   90.00
_cell.angle_beta   90.00
_cell.angle_gamma   90.00
#
_symmetry.space_group_name_H-M   'P 1'
#
loop_
_entity.id
_entity.type
_entity.pdbx_description
1 polymer ?
#
loop_
_entity_poly.entity_id
_entity_poly.type
_entity_poly.pdbx_seq_one_letter_code
_entity_poly.pdbx_strand_id
1 'polypeptide(L)'
;MRILCLLFTSPVQHRGPEHMLKLVEEMTGKGNRVELFLLGDGVYNSSAALATKKGAPVVLALSQMRGIRITDCSTCAGMRGVDELIGNARLGTLEDLTEEMERADVILSYTGEE
;
A
#
# COMPACT_ATOMS: atom_id res chain seq x y z
N MET A 1 -8.63 -14.76 -7.91
CA MET A 1 -9.07 -14.53 -6.52
C MET A 1 -9.05 -13.03 -6.22
N ARG A 2 -9.78 -12.59 -5.21
CA ARG A 2 -9.70 -11.24 -4.62
C ARG A 2 -8.73 -11.30 -3.45
N ILE A 3 -7.68 -10.49 -3.52
CA ILE A 3 -6.60 -10.53 -2.54
C ILE A 3 -6.45 -9.13 -1.97
N LEU A 4 -6.55 -9.04 -0.65
CA LEU A 4 -6.26 -7.83 0.08
C LEU A 4 -4.87 -7.93 0.71
N CYS A 5 -4.00 -6.99 0.34
CA CYS A 5 -2.68 -6.84 0.93
C CYS A 5 -2.71 -5.69 1.94
N LEU A 6 -2.30 -5.95 3.18
CA LEU A 6 -2.15 -4.95 4.23
C LEU A 6 -0.67 -4.66 4.43
N LEU A 7 -0.29 -3.38 4.30
CA LEU A 7 1.10 -2.95 4.49
C LEU A 7 1.17 -1.93 5.62
N PHE A 8 1.94 -2.25 6.66
CA PHE A 8 2.07 -1.44 7.88
C PHE A 8 3.37 -0.64 7.97
N THR A 9 4.33 -0.92 7.09
CA THR A 9 5.74 -0.49 7.25
C THR A 9 6.14 0.62 6.27
N SER A 10 7.01 1.51 6.74
CA SER A 10 7.58 2.62 5.96
C SER A 10 8.51 2.13 4.81
N PRO A 11 8.55 2.85 3.66
CA PRO A 11 9.40 2.54 2.51
C PRO A 11 10.90 2.74 2.76
N VAL A 12 11.28 3.41 3.85
CA VAL A 12 12.68 3.79 4.12
C VAL A 12 13.34 2.88 5.15
N GLN A 13 12.58 2.44 6.15
CA GLN A 13 13.10 1.68 7.30
C GLN A 13 13.07 0.17 7.08
N HIS A 14 12.20 -0.31 6.20
CA HIS A 14 11.95 -1.74 6.04
C HIS A 14 12.03 -2.14 4.56
N ARG A 15 12.46 -3.38 4.32
CA ARG A 15 12.39 -4.01 2.99
C ARG A 15 11.03 -4.64 2.68
N GLY A 16 10.15 -4.68 3.68
CA GLY A 16 8.80 -5.21 3.57
C GLY A 16 7.99 -4.66 2.41
N PRO A 17 7.96 -3.34 2.20
CA PRO A 17 7.30 -2.76 1.05
C PRO A 17 7.84 -3.29 -0.28
N GLU A 18 9.17 -3.44 -0.46
CA GLU A 18 9.75 -3.99 -1.69
C GLU A 18 9.22 -5.41 -1.99
N HIS A 19 9.18 -6.26 -0.96
CA HIS A 19 8.71 -7.64 -1.10
C HIS A 19 7.20 -7.67 -1.38
N MET A 20 6.42 -6.83 -0.70
CA MET A 20 4.98 -6.72 -0.94
C MET A 20 4.68 -6.26 -2.37
N LEU A 21 5.38 -5.24 -2.89
CA LEU A 21 5.13 -4.76 -4.26
C LEU A 21 5.43 -5.84 -5.31
N LYS A 22 6.53 -6.59 -5.14
CA LYS A 22 6.84 -7.73 -6.02
C LYS A 22 5.75 -8.79 -5.99
N LEU A 23 5.26 -9.13 -4.79
CA LEU A 23 4.17 -10.10 -4.65
C LEU A 23 2.89 -9.60 -5.31
N VAL A 24 2.52 -8.34 -5.09
CA VAL A 24 1.35 -7.71 -5.72
C VAL A 24 1.47 -7.73 -7.24
N GLU A 25 2.63 -7.42 -7.81
CA GLU A 25 2.89 -7.47 -9.25
C GLU A 25 2.71 -8.88 -9.80
N GLU A 26 3.34 -9.89 -9.18
CA GLU A 26 3.21 -11.29 -9.60
C GLU A 26 1.78 -11.81 -9.51
N MET A 27 1.06 -11.49 -8.42
CA MET A 27 -0.31 -11.94 -8.21
C MET A 27 -1.28 -11.28 -9.18
N THR A 28 -1.07 -10.00 -9.49
CA THR A 28 -1.82 -9.29 -10.53
C THR A 28 -1.55 -9.90 -11.90
N GLY A 29 -0.29 -10.21 -12.21
CA GLY A 29 0.11 -10.89 -13.47
C GLY A 29 -0.53 -12.28 -13.65
N LYS A 30 -0.86 -12.97 -12.56
CA LYS A 30 -1.60 -14.24 -12.57
C LYS A 30 -3.13 -14.07 -12.72
N GLY A 31 -3.62 -12.85 -12.95
CA GLY A 31 -5.04 -12.57 -13.16
C GLY A 31 -5.86 -12.41 -11.88
N ASN A 32 -5.22 -12.26 -10.72
CA ASN A 32 -5.92 -11.94 -9.48
C ASN A 32 -6.34 -10.46 -9.44
N ARG A 33 -7.40 -10.18 -8.69
CA ARG A 33 -7.78 -8.81 -8.33
C ARG A 33 -7.09 -8.48 -7.01
N VAL A 34 -6.10 -7.60 -7.06
CA VAL A 34 -5.32 -7.24 -5.89
C VAL A 34 -5.66 -5.82 -5.43
N GLU A 35 -5.94 -5.69 -4.14
CA GLU A 35 -6.18 -4.44 -3.45
C GLU A 35 -5.09 -4.30 -2.39
N LEU A 36 -4.49 -3.11 -2.29
CA LEU A 36 -3.43 -2.79 -1.34
C LEU A 36 -3.94 -1.70 -0.40
N PHE A 37 -3.98 -2.00 0.88
CA PHE A 37 -4.39 -1.07 1.91
C PHE A 37 -3.19 -0.71 2.81
N LEU A 38 -2.92 0.58 2.91
CA LEU A 38 -1.79 1.14 3.64
C LEU A 38 -2.27 1.61 5.02
N LEU A 39 -1.70 1.02 6.07
CA LEU A 39 -2.04 1.28 7.49
C LEU A 39 -0.79 1.67 8.27
N GLY A 40 -0.96 2.35 9.40
CA GLY A 40 0.17 2.72 10.25
C GLY A 40 1.22 3.52 9.46
N ASP A 41 2.48 3.09 9.52
CA ASP A 41 3.59 3.71 8.77
C ASP A 41 3.60 3.33 7.28
N GLY A 42 2.72 2.41 6.88
CA GLY A 42 2.51 2.02 5.49
C GLY A 42 2.07 3.18 4.60
N VAL A 43 1.41 4.21 5.15
CA VAL A 43 0.96 5.39 4.40
C VAL A 43 2.11 6.23 3.83
N TYR A 44 3.34 6.04 4.32
CA TYR A 44 4.50 6.70 3.72
C TYR A 44 4.84 6.13 2.33
N ASN A 45 4.38 4.91 1.98
CA ASN A 45 4.69 4.29 0.69
C ASN A 45 4.05 5.02 -0.50
N SER A 46 3.02 5.81 -0.27
CA SER A 46 2.32 6.61 -1.28
C SER A 46 2.58 8.12 -1.14
N SER A 47 3.46 8.54 -0.22
CA SER A 47 3.72 9.96 0.03
C SER A 47 4.48 10.61 -1.13
N ALA A 48 3.88 11.64 -1.76
CA ALA A 48 4.53 12.42 -2.82
C ALA A 48 5.82 13.11 -2.32
N ALA A 49 5.84 13.52 -1.05
CA ALA A 49 7.00 14.14 -0.41
C ALA A 49 8.21 13.21 -0.32
N LEU A 50 8.00 11.88 -0.29
CA LEU A 50 9.08 10.89 -0.29
C LEU A 50 9.52 10.51 -1.70
N ALA A 51 8.65 10.62 -2.71
CA ALA A 51 8.97 10.30 -4.10
C ALA A 51 10.12 11.16 -4.67
N THR A 52 10.29 12.38 -4.15
CA THR A 52 11.35 13.33 -4.58
C THR A 52 12.68 13.13 -3.85
N LYS A 53 12.71 12.31 -2.79
CA LYS A 53 13.93 12.07 -2.00
C LYS A 53 14.73 10.91 -2.59
N LYS A 54 16.06 11.08 -2.65
CA LYS A 54 16.98 9.97 -2.96
C LYS A 54 16.82 8.88 -1.88
N GLY A 55 16.48 7.66 -2.28
CA GLY A 55 16.39 6.50 -1.38
C GLY A 55 15.00 5.89 -1.17
N ALA A 56 13.96 6.34 -1.88
CA ALA A 56 12.62 5.74 -1.80
C ALA A 56 12.13 5.12 -3.13
N PRO A 57 12.87 4.16 -3.72
CA PRO A 57 12.49 3.54 -5.01
C PRO A 57 11.13 2.84 -4.94
N VAL A 58 10.75 2.34 -3.76
CA VAL A 58 9.45 1.72 -3.49
C VAL A 58 8.29 2.66 -3.77
N VAL A 59 8.39 3.94 -3.38
CA VAL A 59 7.30 4.93 -3.56
C VAL A 59 7.05 5.17 -5.04
N LEU A 60 8.12 5.29 -5.82
CA LEU A 60 8.03 5.41 -7.27
C LEU A 60 7.47 4.14 -7.91
N ALA A 61 7.92 2.95 -7.48
CA ALA A 61 7.40 1.69 -7.97
C ALA A 61 5.89 1.55 -7.70
N LEU A 62 5.45 1.86 -6.48
CA LEU A 62 4.03 1.86 -6.10
C LEU A 62 3.22 2.80 -7.02
N SER A 63 3.73 4.01 -7.27
CA SER A 63 3.05 5.00 -8.11
C SER A 63 2.80 4.56 -9.56
N GLN A 64 3.62 3.62 -10.05
CA GLN A 64 3.57 3.10 -11.41
C GLN A 64 2.71 1.84 -11.53
N MET A 65 2.29 1.24 -10.41
CA MET A 65 1.47 0.04 -10.43
C MET A 65 0.12 0.32 -11.09
N ARG A 66 -0.28 -0.58 -11.99
CA ARG A 66 -1.55 -0.51 -12.72
C ARG A 66 -2.37 -1.75 -12.42
N GLY A 67 -3.69 -1.64 -12.54
CA GLY A 67 -4.60 -2.77 -12.35
C GLY A 67 -4.86 -3.18 -10.90
N ILE A 68 -4.32 -2.42 -9.94
CA ILE A 68 -4.57 -2.61 -8.50
C ILE A 68 -5.26 -1.37 -7.92
N ARG A 69 -6.00 -1.56 -6.83
CA ARG A 69 -6.51 -0.47 -6.00
C ARG A 69 -5.54 -0.22 -4.85
N ILE A 70 -5.16 1.03 -4.62
CA ILE A 70 -4.30 1.42 -3.50
C ILE A 70 -5.09 2.38 -2.62
N THR A 71 -5.31 2.01 -1.37
CA THR A 71 -6.09 2.80 -0.41
C THR A 71 -5.21 3.14 0.80
N ASP A 72 -5.05 4.44 1.09
CA ASP A 72 -4.41 4.95 2.29
C ASP A 72 -5.41 5.20 3.39
N CYS A 73 -5.13 4.70 4.60
CA CYS A 73 -5.92 5.06 5.77
C CYS A 73 -5.82 6.56 6.03
N SER A 74 -6.93 7.28 5.84
CA SER A 74 -7.03 8.73 6.04
C SER A 74 -6.62 9.17 7.44
N THR A 75 -7.02 8.44 8.47
CA THR A 75 -6.60 8.71 9.86
C THR A 75 -5.09 8.54 10.04
N CYS A 76 -4.50 7.46 9.49
CA CYS A 76 -3.05 7.24 9.61
C CYS A 76 -2.25 8.29 8.85
N ALA A 77 -2.68 8.64 7.64
CA ALA A 77 -2.07 9.66 6.79
C ALA A 77 -2.09 11.03 7.48
N GLY A 78 -3.25 11.45 8.00
CA GLY A 78 -3.40 12.72 8.72
C GLY A 78 -2.53 12.80 9.98
N MET A 79 -2.44 11.73 10.77
CA MET A 79 -1.57 11.69 11.96
C MET A 79 -0.07 11.74 11.62
N ARG A 80 0.31 11.38 10.38
CA ARG A 80 1.70 11.28 9.91
C ARG A 80 2.13 12.41 8.98
N GLY A 81 1.23 13.36 8.68
CA GLY A 81 1.51 14.46 7.75
C GLY A 81 1.70 13.99 6.31
N VAL A 82 0.98 12.93 5.89
CA VAL A 82 0.94 12.50 4.49
C VAL A 82 -0.26 13.16 3.82
N ASP A 83 -0.04 14.37 3.30
CA ASP A 83 -1.11 15.20 2.74
C ASP A 83 -1.31 14.99 1.23
N GLU A 84 -0.21 14.69 0.52
CA GLU A 84 -0.21 14.46 -0.93
C GLU A 84 0.17 13.02 -1.26
N LEU A 85 -0.71 12.34 -2.01
CA LEU A 85 -0.52 10.97 -2.47
C LEU A 85 0.00 10.94 -3.91
N ILE A 86 0.80 9.91 -4.25
CA ILE A 86 1.34 9.69 -5.59
C ILE A 86 0.63 8.55 -6.33
N GLY A 87 0.60 8.63 -7.66
CA GLY A 87 0.08 7.57 -8.51
C GLY A 87 -1.43 7.48 -8.49
N ASN A 88 -1.97 6.27 -8.36
CA ASN A 88 -3.40 6.00 -8.25
C ASN A 88 -3.85 5.71 -6.81
N ALA A 89 -3.05 6.08 -5.81
CA ALA A 89 -3.44 5.98 -4.41
C ALA A 89 -4.57 6.95 -4.07
N ARG A 90 -5.50 6.51 -3.23
CA ARG A 90 -6.62 7.30 -2.72
C ARG A 90 -6.66 7.24 -1.20
N LEU A 91 -7.19 8.26 -0.56
CA LEU A 91 -7.56 8.17 0.85
C LEU A 91 -8.82 7.29 1.00
N GLY A 92 -8.88 6.51 2.07
CA GLY A 92 -10.03 5.72 2.49
C GLY A 92 -10.16 5.66 4.02
N THR A 93 -11.22 5.04 4.49
CA THR A 93 -11.54 4.90 5.92
C THR A 93 -11.34 3.46 6.39
N LEU A 94 -11.54 3.21 7.68
CA LEU A 94 -11.62 1.84 8.20
C LEU A 94 -12.90 1.11 7.74
N GLU A 95 -13.94 1.85 7.33
CA GLU A 95 -15.09 1.23 6.66
C GLU A 95 -14.69 0.68 5.28
N ASP A 96 -13.92 1.43 4.47
CA ASP A 96 -13.36 0.91 3.21
C ASP A 96 -12.57 -0.39 3.47
N LEU A 97 -11.71 -0.42 4.49
CA LEU A 97 -10.95 -1.62 4.85
C LEU A 97 -11.87 -2.80 5.18
N THR A 98 -12.93 -2.55 5.97
CA THR A 98 -13.89 -3.59 6.36
C THR A 98 -14.58 -4.17 5.14
N GLU A 99 -15.03 -3.31 4.21
CA GLU A 99 -15.63 -3.75 2.95
C GLU A 99 -14.66 -4.54 2.07
N GLU A 100 -13.40 -4.12 1.99
CA GLU A 100 -12.36 -4.82 1.22
C GLU A 100 -12.04 -6.19 1.86
N MET A 101 -12.00 -6.28 3.19
CA MET A 101 -11.81 -7.52 3.94
C MET A 101 -12.95 -8.52 3.71
N GLU A 102 -14.21 -8.08 3.71
CA GLU A 102 -15.37 -8.96 3.47
C GLU A 102 -15.38 -9.55 2.05
N ARG A 103 -14.82 -8.82 1.08
CA ARG A 103 -14.76 -9.27 -0.32
C ARG A 103 -13.52 -10.10 -0.63
N ALA A 104 -12.53 -10.13 0.25
CA ALA A 104 -11.26 -10.81 0.01
C ALA A 104 -11.38 -12.32 0.19
N ASP A 105 -10.86 -13.09 -0.76
CA ASP A 105 -10.67 -14.54 -0.59
C ASP A 105 -9.45 -14.83 0.30
N VAL A 106 -8.44 -13.95 0.24
CA VAL A 106 -7.19 -14.04 0.98
C VAL A 106 -6.77 -12.65 1.45
N ILE A 107 -6.34 -12.57 2.72
CA ILE A 107 -5.74 -11.38 3.29
C ILE A 107 -4.27 -11.68 3.60
N LEU A 108 -3.37 -10.88 3.06
CA LEU A 108 -1.94 -10.96 3.32
C LEU A 108 -1.52 -9.72 4.09
N SER A 109 -0.85 -9.91 5.22
CA SER A 109 -0.41 -8.80 6.07
C SER A 109 1.10 -8.79 6.20
N TYR A 110 1.70 -7.60 6.04
CA TYR A 110 3.11 -7.37 6.32
C TYR A 110 3.27 -6.33 7.43
N THR A 111 3.61 -6.82 8.62
CA THR A 111 3.67 -6.03 9.86
C THR A 111 5.06 -5.56 10.25
N GLY A 112 6.13 -6.08 9.61
CA GLY A 112 7.49 -5.58 9.82
C GLY A 112 8.22 -6.06 11.07
N GLU A 113 7.83 -7.18 11.66
CA GLU A 113 8.61 -7.82 12.73
C GLU A 113 9.94 -8.38 12.18
N GLU A 114 10.99 -7.53 12.20
CA GLU A 114 12.40 -7.90 12.32
C GLU A 114 13.10 -6.91 13.26
#